data_AF-A0A164EU59-F1
#
_entry.id   AF-A0A164EU59-F1
#
_cell.length_a   1.000
_cell.length_b   1.000
_cell.length_c   1.000
_cell.angle_alpha   90.00
_cell.angle_beta   90.00
_cell.angle_gamma   90.00
#
_symmetry.space_group_name_H-M   'P 1'
#
loop_
_entity.id
_entity.type
_entity.pdbx_description
1 polymer ?
#
loop_
_entity_poly.entity_id
_entity_poly.type
_entity_poly.pdbx_seq_one_letter_code
_entity_poly.pdbx_strand_id
1 'polypeptide(L)'
;MVHGDILQIEILDFYRSLSFKMAGLLNWMNTNCPKIGFLLKVDDDIYVNIYNLAKIVESYHKSGNFSIFGRSPNSGFPSHHYNNFGPVRGVD
;
A
#
# COMPACT_ATOMS: atom_id res chain seq x y z
N MET A 1 -18.57 -15.02 -11.43
CA MET A 1 -17.94 -14.38 -10.26
C MET A 1 -19.01 -14.24 -9.20
N VAL A 2 -18.81 -14.79 -8.00
CA VAL A 2 -19.85 -14.88 -6.95
C VAL A 2 -19.82 -13.69 -5.99
N HIS A 3 -18.63 -13.07 -5.81
CA HIS A 3 -18.41 -12.03 -4.80
C HIS A 3 -18.21 -10.62 -5.36
N GLY A 4 -17.95 -10.47 -6.67
CA GLY A 4 -17.82 -9.15 -7.32
C GLY A 4 -16.59 -8.35 -6.88
N ASP A 5 -15.60 -9.00 -6.31
CA ASP A 5 -14.39 -8.45 -5.69
C ASP A 5 -13.12 -8.68 -6.53
N ILE A 6 -13.29 -9.14 -7.78
CA ILE A 6 -12.19 -9.45 -8.69
C ILE A 6 -12.01 -8.31 -9.70
N LEU A 7 -10.84 -7.69 -9.67
CA LEU A 7 -10.34 -6.85 -10.76
C LEU A 7 -9.51 -7.70 -11.71
N GLN A 8 -9.99 -7.91 -12.93
CA GLN A 8 -9.29 -8.65 -13.97
C GLN A 8 -8.80 -7.70 -15.06
N ILE A 9 -7.53 -7.87 -15.48
CA ILE A 9 -6.90 -7.12 -16.57
C ILE A 9 -6.37 -8.10 -17.62
N GLU A 10 -6.35 -7.67 -18.88
CA GLU A 10 -5.94 -8.50 -20.01
C GLU A 10 -4.41 -8.53 -20.16
N ILE A 11 -3.74 -9.28 -19.29
CA ILE A 11 -2.30 -9.54 -19.37
C ILE A 11 -2.00 -11.02 -19.11
N LEU A 12 -0.86 -11.49 -19.60
CA LEU A 12 -0.33 -12.80 -19.20
C LEU A 12 0.23 -12.74 -17.78
N ASP A 13 -0.29 -13.60 -16.91
CA ASP A 13 0.10 -13.66 -15.52
C ASP A 13 1.46 -14.34 -15.33
N PHE A 14 2.48 -13.51 -15.22
CA PHE A 14 3.84 -13.91 -14.86
C PHE A 14 4.40 -12.92 -13.84
N TYR A 15 5.38 -13.35 -13.04
CA TYR A 15 6.04 -12.50 -12.05
C TYR A 15 6.60 -11.19 -12.65
N ARG A 16 7.19 -11.27 -13.85
CA ARG A 16 7.69 -10.09 -14.59
C ARG A 16 6.58 -9.08 -14.95
N SER A 17 5.32 -9.52 -14.96
CA SER A 17 4.15 -8.71 -15.32
C SER A 17 3.51 -8.03 -14.09
N LEU A 18 4.03 -8.23 -12.87
CA LEU A 18 3.46 -7.63 -11.66
C LEU A 18 3.36 -6.11 -11.74
N SER A 19 4.33 -5.43 -12.37
CA SER A 19 4.27 -3.98 -12.58
C SER A 19 3.05 -3.56 -13.42
N PHE A 20 2.65 -4.37 -14.40
CA PHE A 20 1.41 -4.13 -15.17
C PHE A 20 0.16 -4.37 -14.32
N LYS A 21 0.17 -5.36 -13.42
CA LYS A 21 -0.92 -5.52 -12.42
C LYS A 21 -1.05 -4.29 -11.54
N MET A 22 0.06 -3.74 -11.05
CA MET A 22 0.06 -2.51 -10.25
C MET A 22 -0.45 -1.30 -11.04
N ALA A 23 -0.02 -1.13 -12.30
CA ALA A 23 -0.52 -0.07 -13.16
C ALA A 23 -2.02 -0.20 -13.43
N GLY A 24 -2.51 -1.42 -13.67
CA GLY A 24 -3.93 -1.72 -13.85
C GLY A 24 -4.76 -1.39 -12.62
N LEU A 25 -4.29 -1.77 -11.42
CA LEU A 25 -4.91 -1.40 -10.14
C LEU A 25 -5.01 0.12 -10.00
N LEU A 26 -3.91 0.85 -10.19
CA LEU A 26 -3.89 2.31 -10.05
C LEU A 26 -4.82 3.01 -11.04
N ASN A 27 -4.84 2.56 -12.31
CA ASN A 27 -5.74 3.09 -13.31
C ASN A 27 -7.21 2.86 -12.92
N TRP A 28 -7.55 1.63 -12.52
CA TRP A 28 -8.91 1.29 -12.11
C TRP A 28 -9.36 2.10 -10.89
N MET A 29 -8.49 2.26 -9.88
CA MET A 29 -8.77 3.04 -8.68
C MET A 29 -8.98 4.53 -9.00
N ASN A 30 -8.15 5.10 -9.87
CA ASN A 30 -8.29 6.49 -10.29
C ASN A 30 -9.63 6.75 -11.02
N THR A 31 -10.09 5.79 -11.83
CA THR A 31 -11.35 5.90 -12.56
C THR A 31 -12.58 5.62 -11.71
N ASN A 32 -12.53 4.61 -10.83
CA ASN A 32 -13.71 4.09 -10.13
C ASN A 32 -13.80 4.53 -8.66
N CYS A 33 -12.70 4.98 -8.06
CA CYS A 33 -12.61 5.36 -6.64
C CYS A 33 -11.87 6.70 -6.44
N PRO A 34 -12.31 7.81 -7.07
CA PRO A 34 -11.56 9.08 -7.08
C PRO A 34 -11.45 9.77 -5.71
N LYS A 35 -12.19 9.31 -4.69
CA LYS A 35 -12.22 9.89 -3.35
C LYS A 35 -11.57 9.00 -2.28
N ILE A 36 -10.83 7.96 -2.67
CA ILE A 36 -10.20 7.08 -1.69
C ILE A 36 -9.08 7.82 -0.96
N GLY A 37 -9.08 7.77 0.37
CA GLY A 37 -8.07 8.45 1.20
C GLY A 37 -6.78 7.64 1.41
N PHE A 38 -6.82 6.33 1.16
CA PHE A 38 -5.70 5.42 1.40
C PHE A 38 -5.80 4.17 0.51
N LEU A 39 -4.65 3.73 -0.01
CA LEU A 39 -4.51 2.50 -0.78
C LEU A 39 -3.43 1.64 -0.13
N LEU A 40 -3.77 0.40 0.22
CA LEU A 40 -2.81 -0.62 0.63
C LEU A 40 -2.74 -1.68 -0.45
N LYS A 41 -1.53 -1.93 -0.96
CA LYS A 41 -1.21 -3.15 -1.69
C LYS A 41 -0.43 -4.10 -0.78
N VAL A 42 -0.86 -5.34 -0.74
CA VAL A 42 -0.14 -6.48 -0.16
C VAL A 42 -0.28 -7.68 -1.08
N ASP A 43 0.60 -8.66 -0.93
CA ASP A 43 0.45 -9.96 -1.56
C ASP A 43 -0.48 -10.86 -0.71
N ASP A 44 -0.95 -11.96 -1.28
CA ASP A 44 -1.92 -12.89 -0.67
C ASP A 44 -1.32 -13.75 0.45
N ASP A 45 0.00 -13.79 0.55
CA ASP A 45 0.77 -14.49 1.57
C ASP A 45 1.23 -13.58 2.74
N ILE A 46 0.68 -12.36 2.83
CA ILE A 46 1.04 -11.37 3.86
C ILE A 46 -0.04 -11.29 4.95
N TYR A 47 0.40 -11.34 6.22
CA TYR A 47 -0.44 -11.01 7.36
C TYR A 47 -0.53 -9.49 7.58
N VAL A 48 -1.75 -8.98 7.78
CA VAL A 48 -2.00 -7.56 8.08
C VAL A 48 -2.67 -7.42 9.44
N ASN A 49 -2.05 -6.68 10.37
CA ASN A 49 -2.71 -6.24 11.60
C ASN A 49 -3.60 -5.03 11.30
N ILE A 50 -4.90 -5.29 11.09
CA ILE A 50 -5.87 -4.27 10.69
C ILE A 50 -6.09 -3.18 11.76
N TYR A 51 -5.96 -3.50 13.05
CA TYR A 51 -6.14 -2.53 14.14
C TYR A 51 -5.02 -1.50 14.16
N ASN A 52 -3.77 -1.95 13.98
CA ASN A 52 -2.64 -1.04 13.88
C ASN A 52 -2.68 -0.23 12.58
N LEU A 53 -3.10 -0.85 11.48
CA LEU A 53 -3.29 -0.15 10.21
C LEU A 53 -4.31 0.99 10.34
N ALA A 54 -5.46 0.73 10.97
CA ALA A 54 -6.50 1.75 11.17
C ALA A 54 -5.98 2.96 11.96
N LYS A 55 -5.22 2.73 13.04
CA LYS A 55 -4.59 3.80 13.83
C LYS A 55 -3.62 4.66 13.00
N ILE A 56 -2.83 4.02 12.12
CA ILE A 56 -1.92 4.73 11.22
C ILE A 56 -2.71 5.54 10.20
N VAL A 57 -3.70 4.94 9.54
CA VAL A 57 -4.50 5.64 8.52
C VAL A 57 -5.20 6.87 9.13
N GLU A 58 -5.76 6.75 10.35
CA GLU A 58 -6.42 7.86 11.02
C GLU A 58 -5.46 9.00 11.37
N SER A 59 -4.25 8.70 11.85
CA SER A 59 -3.28 9.75 12.22
C SER A 59 -2.81 10.55 11.00
N TYR A 60 -2.63 9.89 9.85
CA TYR A 60 -2.18 10.54 8.62
C TYR A 60 -3.28 11.25 7.85
N HIS A 61 -4.50 10.72 7.86
CA HIS A 61 -5.65 11.38 7.25
C HIS A 61 -5.84 12.81 7.81
N LYS A 62 -5.60 13.01 9.11
CA LYS A 62 -5.71 14.32 9.78
C LYS A 62 -4.59 15.29 9.38
N SER A 63 -3.44 14.80 8.93
CA SER A 63 -2.29 15.63 8.54
C SER A 63 -2.40 16.22 7.13
N GLY A 64 -3.18 15.60 6.25
CA GLY A 64 -3.36 16.05 4.86
C GLY A 64 -2.14 15.87 3.94
N ASN A 65 -1.08 15.20 4.40
CA ASN A 65 0.15 15.04 3.63
C ASN A 65 0.10 13.79 2.72
N PHE A 66 0.42 13.97 1.44
CA PHE A 66 0.66 12.84 0.52
C PHE A 66 1.86 12.02 1.00
N SER A 67 1.60 10.76 1.38
CA SER A 67 2.60 9.89 2.00
C SER A 67 2.53 8.50 1.36
N ILE A 68 3.69 7.90 1.09
CA ILE A 68 3.82 6.51 0.64
C ILE A 68 4.64 5.80 1.70
N PHE A 69 4.17 4.67 2.23
CA PHE A 69 4.83 3.92 3.31
C PHE A 69 5.39 2.61 2.77
N GLY A 70 6.56 2.19 3.25
CA GLY A 70 7.15 0.90 2.85
C GLY A 70 8.57 0.68 3.38
N ARG A 71 9.10 -0.51 3.12
CA ARG A 71 10.49 -0.85 3.42
C ARG A 71 11.39 -0.37 2.28
N SER A 72 12.32 0.54 2.57
CA SER A 72 13.36 0.94 1.61
C SER A 72 14.49 -0.09 1.57
N PRO A 73 14.95 -0.54 0.39
CA PRO A 73 16.12 -1.41 0.27
C PRO A 73 17.44 -0.71 0.64
N ASN A 74 17.50 0.62 0.47
CA ASN A 74 18.73 1.41 0.58
C ASN A 74 19.08 1.85 2.01
N SER A 75 18.29 1.46 3.02
CA SER A 75 18.49 1.94 4.40
C SER A 75 19.34 1.02 5.29
N GLY A 76 19.93 -0.07 4.77
CA GLY A 76 20.83 -0.95 5.53
C GLY A 76 20.20 -1.65 6.74
N PHE A 77 20.81 -2.73 7.22
CA PHE A 77 20.48 -3.34 8.51
C PHE A 77 21.69 -3.17 9.45
N PRO A 78 21.53 -2.57 10.64
CA PRO A 78 20.33 -1.92 11.16
C PRO A 78 20.16 -0.53 10.54
N SER A 79 18.92 -0.13 10.27
CA SER A 79 18.62 1.16 9.65
C SER A 79 18.81 2.29 10.67
N HIS A 80 19.97 2.94 10.67
CA HIS A 80 20.27 4.10 11.53
C HIS A 80 19.46 5.37 11.16
N HIS A 81 18.68 5.32 10.07
CA HIS A 81 17.74 6.36 9.70
C HIS A 81 16.32 5.81 9.76
N TYR A 82 15.58 6.29 10.75
CA TYR A 82 14.14 6.14 10.89
C TYR A 82 13.44 6.40 9.55
N ASN A 83 12.70 5.40 9.09
CA ASN A 83 11.52 5.48 8.21
C ASN A 83 11.41 6.80 7.42
N ASN A 84 12.03 6.92 6.25
CA ASN A 84 11.90 8.13 5.41
C ASN A 84 10.49 8.39 4.85
N PHE A 85 9.48 7.66 5.31
CA PHE A 85 8.19 7.56 4.65
C PHE A 85 7.07 7.07 5.59
N GLY A 86 7.30 7.01 6.90
CA GLY A 86 6.29 6.58 7.89
C GLY A 86 6.55 7.07 9.31
N PRO A 87 5.60 6.92 10.25
CA PRO A 87 5.72 7.54 11.57
C PRO A 87 6.95 6.98 12.26
N VAL A 88 7.72 7.88 12.88
CA VAL A 88 8.77 7.48 13.82
C VAL A 88 8.07 6.67 14.90
N ARG A 89 8.47 5.40 15.08
CA ARG A 89 7.97 4.61 16.20
C ARG A 89 8.45 5.33 17.47
N GLY A 90 7.52 5.95 18.20
CA GLY A 90 7.76 6.32 19.59
C GLY A 90 8.15 5.05 20.34
N VAL A 91 9.28 5.09 21.02
CA VAL A 91 9.68 4.05 21.95
C VAL A 91 8.93 4.35 23.24
N ASP A 92 7.85 3.61 23.46
CA ASP A 92 7.19 3.49 24.76
C ASP A 92 7.62 2.14 25.39
#